data_AF-A0AAW9QQG5-F1
#
_entry.id   AF-A0AAW9QQG5-F1
#
_cell.length_a   1.000
_cell.length_b   1.000
_cell.length_c   1.000
_cell.angle_alpha   90.00
_cell.angle_beta   90.00
_cell.angle_gamma   90.00
#
_symmetry.space_group_name_H-M   'P 1'
#
loop_
_entity.id
_entity.type
_entity.pdbx_description
1 polymer ?
#
loop_
_entity_poly.entity_id
_entity_poly.type
_entity_poly.pdbx_seq_one_letter_code
_entity_poly.pdbx_strand_id
1 'polypeptide(L)' 'MSELHQKIDAGVKQAIARAIERHRQLGESIAISENGKVTIVPADRIPELFTENYRTEPL' A
#
# COMPACT_ATOMS: atom_id res chain seq x y z
N MET A 1 14.09 12.73 -12.34
CA MET A 1 14.01 11.44 -11.62
C MET A 1 14.73 10.40 -12.46
N SER A 2 15.71 9.67 -11.91
CA SER A 2 16.42 8.62 -12.65
C SER A 2 15.57 7.34 -12.70
N GLU A 3 15.77 6.49 -13.71
CA GLU A 3 15.09 5.18 -13.85
C GLU A 3 15.19 4.32 -12.58
N LEU A 4 16.32 4.38 -11.87
CA LEU A 4 16.51 3.65 -10.63
C LEU A 4 15.52 4.10 -9.54
N HIS A 5 15.25 5.41 -9.46
CA HIS A 5 14.30 5.96 -8.49
C HIS A 5 12.88 5.48 -8.79
N GLN A 6 12.52 5.35 -10.07
CA GLN A 6 11.21 4.87 -10.49
C GLN A 6 11.01 3.39 -10.14
N LYS A 7 12.02 2.54 -10.39
CA LYS A 7 11.98 1.12 -10.02
C LYS A 7 11.85 0.91 -8.51
N ILE A 8 12.57 1.71 -7.73
CA ILE A 8 12.47 1.67 -6.26
C ILE A 8 11.07 2.09 -5.80
N ASP A 9 10.55 3.20 -6.32
CA ASP A 9 9.21 3.69 -5.97
C ASP A 9 8.11 2.66 -6.33
N ALA A 10 8.19 2.06 -7.51
CA ALA A 10 7.27 1.01 -7.95
C ALA A 10 7.31 -0.23 -7.04
N GLY A 11 8.51 -0.70 -6.70
CA GLY A 11 8.69 -1.86 -5.82
C GLY A 11 8.16 -1.61 -4.41
N VAL A 12 8.42 -0.41 -3.85
CA VAL A 12 7.92 0.00 -2.53
C VAL A 12 6.39 0.06 -2.52
N LYS A 13 5.78 0.71 -3.52
CA LYS A 13 4.32 0.77 -3.66
C LYS A 13 3.69 -0.61 -3.73
N GLN A 14 4.30 -1.52 -4.49
CA GLN A 14 3.82 -2.89 -4.62
C GLN A 14 3.90 -3.67 -3.30
N ALA A 15 4.99 -3.54 -2.55
CA ALA A 15 5.16 -4.20 -1.26
C ALA A 15 4.12 -3.71 -0.23
N ILE A 16 3.90 -2.39 -0.18
CA ILE A 16 2.90 -1.77 0.70
C ILE A 16 1.49 -2.26 0.33
N ALA A 17 1.13 -2.24 -0.95
CA ALA A 17 -0.17 -2.71 -1.43
C ALA A 17 -0.44 -4.17 -1.02
N ARG A 18 0.54 -5.07 -1.20
CA ARG A 18 0.43 -6.48 -0.78
C ARG A 18 0.25 -6.64 0.72
N ALA A 19 0.95 -5.85 1.53
CA ALA A 19 0.83 -5.91 2.98
C ALA A 19 -0.58 -5.45 3.44
N ILE A 20 -1.07 -4.34 2.90
CA ILE A 20 -2.41 -3.83 3.20
C ILE A 20 -3.49 -4.85 2.84
N GLU A 21 -3.40 -5.47 1.66
CA GLU A 21 -4.36 -6.49 1.23
C GLU A 21 -4.36 -7.71 2.14
N ARG A 22 -3.18 -8.16 2.58
CA ARG A 22 -3.06 -9.26 3.54
C ARG A 22 -3.80 -8.93 4.84
N HIS A 23 -3.60 -7.73 5.39
CA HIS A 23 -4.29 -7.32 6.62
C HIS A 23 -5.81 -7.25 6.41
N ARG A 24 -6.28 -6.72 5.28
CA ARG A 24 -7.71 -6.72 4.92
C ARG A 24 -8.30 -8.13 4.94
N GLN A 25 -7.65 -9.08 4.27
CA GLN A 25 -8.10 -10.48 4.17
C GLN A 25 -8.09 -11.20 5.52
N LEU A 26 -7.16 -10.85 6.42
CA LEU A 26 -7.06 -11.43 7.76
C LEU A 26 -7.99 -10.76 8.78
N GLY A 27 -8.70 -9.68 8.42
CA GLY A 27 -9.49 -8.92 9.37
C GLY A 27 -8.64 -8.09 10.35
N GLU A 28 -7.39 -7.82 10.00
CA GLU A 28 -6.43 -7.07 10.82
C GLU A 28 -6.47 -5.57 10.50
N SER A 29 -6.38 -4.75 11.52
CA SER A 29 -6.30 -3.29 11.37
C SER A 29 -4.90 -2.86 10.95
N ILE A 30 -4.79 -1.73 10.26
CA ILE A 30 -3.51 -1.08 9.96
C ILE A 30 -3.40 0.25 10.71
N ALA A 31 -2.17 0.63 11.07
CA ALA A 31 -1.87 1.93 11.67
C ALA A 31 -1.12 2.81 10.66
N ILE A 32 -1.64 4.01 10.41
CA ILE A 32 -1.01 5.01 9.53
C ILE A 32 -0.51 6.15 10.41
N SER A 33 0.80 6.42 10.35
CA SER A 33 1.41 7.55 11.02
C SER A 33 1.70 8.65 10.00
N GLU A 34 1.06 9.81 10.18
CA GLU A 34 1.25 10.98 9.33
C GLU A 34 1.37 12.22 10.22
N ASN A 35 2.41 13.03 10.01
CA ASN A 35 2.65 14.25 10.79
C ASN A 35 2.63 14.05 12.32
N GLY A 36 3.13 12.89 12.78
CA GLY A 36 3.14 12.52 14.20
C GLY A 36 1.79 12.08 14.77
N LYS A 37 0.73 12.04 13.95
CA LYS A 37 -0.59 11.52 14.32
C LYS A 37 -0.72 10.08 13.82
N VAL A 38 -1.10 9.19 14.73
CA VAL A 38 -1.44 7.81 14.39
C VAL A 38 -2.95 7.68 14.18
N THR A 39 -3.35 7.15 13.03
CA THR A 39 -4.73 6.80 12.72
C THR A 39 -4.81 5.29 12.50
N ILE A 40 -5.72 4.63 13.23
CA ILE A 40 -6.00 3.21 13.04
C ILE A 40 -7.11 3.08 12.01
N VAL A 41 -6.88 2.25 10.98
CA VAL A 41 -7.88 1.90 9.97
C VAL A 41 -8.30 0.45 10.25
N PRO A 42 -9.54 0.23 10.71
CA PRO A 42 -10.11 -1.10 10.86
C PRO A 42 -10.18 -1.86 9.53
N ALA A 43 -10.13 -3.19 9.57
CA ALA A 43 -10.05 -4.03 8.36
C ALA A 43 -11.23 -3.86 7.40
N ASP A 44 -12.44 -3.68 7.93
CA ASP A 44 -13.67 -3.43 7.17
C ASP A 44 -13.71 -2.04 6.49
N ARG A 45 -12.80 -1.16 6.88
CA ARG A 45 -12.60 0.18 6.29
C ARG A 45 -11.43 0.21 5.32
N ILE A 46 -10.68 -0.88 5.17
CA ILE A 46 -9.64 -1.00 4.14
C ILE A 46 -10.34 -1.29 2.81
N PRO A 47 -10.26 -0.38 1.81
CA PRO A 47 -10.89 -0.61 0.53
C PRO A 47 -10.22 -1.80 -0.18
N GLU A 48 -10.99 -2.53 -0.98
CA GLU A 48 -10.39 -3.46 -1.92
C GLU A 48 -9.48 -2.67 -2.85
N LEU A 49 -8.23 -3.11 -2.97
CA LEU A 49 -7.31 -2.46 -3.89
C LEU A 49 -7.83 -2.66 -5.31
N PHE A 50 -8.46 -1.63 -5.87
CA PHE A 50 -8.69 -1.55 -7.30
C PHE A 50 -7.33 -1.54 -7.99
N THR A 51 -6.99 -2.65 -8.63
CA THR A 51 -5.75 -2.89 -9.37
C THR A 51 -5.50 -1.88 -10.50
N GLU A 52 -6.45 -0.98 -10.82
CA GLU A 52 -6.33 -0.02 -11.93
C GLU A 52 -5.28 1.08 -11.74
N ASN A 53 -4.94 1.47 -10.50
CA ASN A 53 -4.03 2.60 -10.27
C ASN A 53 -2.57 2.21 -9.97
N TYR A 54 -2.28 0.92 -9.87
CA TYR A 54 -0.90 0.40 -9.87
C TYR A 54 -0.67 -0.30 -11.21
N ARG A 55 -0.73 0.47 -12.31
CA ARG A 55 -0.28 0.00 -13.62
C ARG A 55 1.15 -0.53 -13.42
N THR A 56 1.27 -1.85 -13.51
CA THR A 56 2.53 -2.58 -13.46
C THR A 56 3.39 -2.09 -14.62
N GLU A 57 4.30 -1.16 -14.37
CA GLU A 57 5.45 -1.02 -15.25
C GLU A 57 6.30 -2.28 -15.05
N PRO A 58 6.60 -3.02 -16.13
CA PRO A 58 7.43 -4.21 -16.02
C PRO A 58 8.83 -3.82 -15.52
N LEU A 59 9.40 -4.70 -14.69
CA LEU A 59 10.71 -4.56 -14.05
C LEU A 59 11.85 -4.31 -15.04
#